data_AF-A0A8J4C0E4-F1
#
_entry.id   AF-A0A8J4C0E4-F1
#
_cell.length_a   1.000
_cell.length_b   1.000
_cell.length_c   1.000
_cell.angle_alpha   90.00
_cell.angle_beta   90.00
_cell.angle_gamma   90.00
#
_symmetry.space_group_name_H-M   'P 1'
#
loop_
_entity.id
_entity.type
_entity.pdbx_description
1 polymer ?
#
loop_
_entity_poly.entity_id
_entity_poly.type
_entity_poly.pdbx_seq_one_letter_code
_entity_poly.pdbx_strand_id
1 'polypeptide(L)'
;MDIQVPSTSAATPGAASPRPVASPSSRVRSNLQDSISASKLYKDLSPTRAYQSSHDESRVALPDLFKQKNSLQSLRPTYANEPIGVGEDDAGRTPKLLQRLEALLEEKLSLVERLGNGNKGFAAAQLRTDAFRQVFDAFLHSFTTYRSLLLRIKQEYDVALDDALASLYDNVHMKAELAVVDERMSSAVQQARTRALEDASAVRKELQDQLNMEESKALQAEARCQAAEQEIQACKATIQQLKREAAELQKTNSDLKLQLLLKSSWGSGLLTAQKSEG
;
A
#
# COMPACT_ATOMS: atom_id res chain seq x y z
N MET A 1 -33.76 27.25 58.60
CA MET A 1 -32.98 26.25 57.85
C MET A 1 -33.43 26.33 56.41
N ASP A 2 -32.69 27.08 55.62
CA ASP A 2 -32.83 27.14 54.17
C ASP A 2 -32.39 25.82 53.56
N ILE A 3 -33.30 25.13 52.86
CA ILE A 3 -32.92 24.20 51.81
C ILE A 3 -33.79 24.49 50.60
N GLN A 4 -33.10 25.05 49.63
CA GLN A 4 -33.55 25.49 48.32
C GLN A 4 -33.82 24.26 47.43
N VAL A 5 -35.01 24.21 46.84
CA VAL A 5 -35.40 23.21 45.83
C VAL A 5 -35.07 23.78 44.45
N PRO A 6 -34.26 23.12 43.61
CA PRO A 6 -34.19 23.44 42.19
C PRO A 6 -35.04 22.45 41.37
N SER A 7 -35.92 23.05 40.59
CA SER A 7 -36.75 22.49 39.53
C SER A 7 -35.96 21.67 38.52
N THR A 8 -36.39 20.44 38.25
CA THR A 8 -35.95 19.67 37.08
C THR A 8 -36.89 19.95 35.91
N SER A 9 -36.40 20.75 34.97
CA SER A 9 -37.06 20.99 33.68
C SER A 9 -37.03 19.71 32.83
N ALA A 10 -38.21 19.32 32.37
CA ALA A 10 -38.41 18.30 31.36
C ALA A 10 -37.84 18.77 30.01
N ALA A 11 -37.00 17.95 29.39
CA ALA A 11 -36.58 18.10 28.00
C ALA A 11 -36.92 16.80 27.25
N THR A 12 -37.91 16.92 26.36
CA THR A 12 -38.36 15.91 25.41
C THR A 12 -37.30 15.68 24.33
N PRO A 13 -36.83 14.45 24.05
CA PRO A 13 -36.15 14.18 22.79
C PRO A 13 -37.19 13.86 21.71
N GLY A 14 -37.17 14.69 20.67
CA GLY A 14 -38.04 14.61 19.51
C GLY A 14 -37.82 13.37 18.65
N ALA A 15 -38.82 13.15 17.81
CA ALA A 15 -39.05 12.02 16.93
C ALA A 15 -37.85 11.59 16.06
N ALA A 16 -37.79 10.28 15.89
CA ALA A 16 -36.88 9.54 15.03
C ALA A 16 -37.04 9.91 13.54
N SER A 17 -35.91 10.03 12.85
CA SER A 17 -35.81 9.85 11.40
C SER A 17 -34.88 8.65 11.15
N PRO A 18 -35.33 7.58 10.47
CA PRO A 18 -34.51 6.39 10.30
C PRO A 18 -33.41 6.64 9.28
N ARG A 19 -32.14 6.50 9.72
CA ARG A 19 -31.00 6.39 8.80
C ARG A 19 -31.17 5.10 7.98
N PRO A 20 -31.06 5.14 6.65
CA PRO A 20 -31.10 3.92 5.84
C PRO A 20 -29.87 3.06 6.17
N VAL A 21 -30.11 1.89 6.73
CA VAL A 21 -29.10 0.87 6.95
C VAL A 21 -28.72 0.33 5.57
N ALA A 22 -27.63 0.86 5.01
CA ALA A 22 -27.11 0.38 3.74
C ALA A 22 -26.67 -1.08 3.91
N SER A 23 -27.32 -1.98 3.15
CA SER A 23 -27.01 -3.41 3.15
C SER A 23 -25.53 -3.66 2.81
N PRO A 24 -24.89 -4.69 3.38
CA PRO A 24 -23.46 -4.99 3.17
C PRO A 24 -23.06 -5.20 1.70
N SER A 25 -24.02 -5.44 0.81
CA SER A 25 -23.82 -5.54 -0.63
C SER A 25 -23.47 -4.21 -1.31
N SER A 26 -23.86 -3.05 -0.76
CA SER A 26 -23.57 -1.74 -1.38
C SER A 26 -22.14 -1.25 -1.14
N ARG A 27 -21.55 -1.58 0.02
CA ARG A 27 -20.14 -1.25 0.37
C ARG A 27 -19.12 -1.95 -0.52
N VAL A 28 -19.42 -3.15 -0.99
CA VAL A 28 -18.51 -3.91 -1.86
C VAL A 28 -18.50 -3.33 -3.28
N ARG A 29 -19.63 -2.82 -3.78
CA ARG A 29 -19.72 -2.22 -5.12
C ARG A 29 -19.02 -0.86 -5.23
N SER A 30 -19.09 -0.02 -4.19
CA SER A 30 -18.39 1.28 -4.18
C SER A 30 -16.87 1.10 -4.21
N ASN A 31 -16.33 0.17 -3.41
CA ASN A 31 -14.89 -0.10 -3.37
C ASN A 31 -14.33 -0.66 -4.70
N LEU A 32 -15.14 -1.41 -5.46
CA LEU A 32 -14.76 -1.90 -6.78
C LEU A 32 -14.73 -0.79 -7.84
N GLN A 33 -15.68 0.14 -7.81
CA GLN A 33 -15.71 1.28 -8.74
C GLN A 33 -14.56 2.26 -8.49
N ASP A 34 -14.17 2.48 -7.24
CA ASP A 34 -13.03 3.34 -6.90
C ASP A 34 -11.70 2.70 -7.32
N SER A 35 -11.57 1.37 -7.20
CA SER A 35 -10.38 0.61 -7.63
C SER A 35 -10.20 0.61 -9.17
N ILE A 36 -11.31 0.56 -9.92
CA ILE A 36 -11.30 0.60 -11.39
C ILE A 36 -11.00 2.03 -11.89
N SER A 37 -11.45 3.05 -11.16
CA SER A 37 -11.20 4.46 -11.50
C SER A 37 -9.74 4.86 -11.25
N ALA A 38 -9.11 4.36 -10.18
CA ALA A 38 -7.68 4.55 -9.93
C ALA A 38 -6.79 3.83 -10.97
N SER A 39 -7.23 2.69 -11.48
CA SER A 39 -6.49 1.91 -12.50
C SER A 39 -6.48 2.55 -13.89
N LYS A 40 -7.38 3.51 -14.17
CA LYS A 40 -7.40 4.25 -15.45
C LYS A 40 -6.46 5.45 -15.48
N LEU A 41 -6.02 5.96 -14.32
CA LEU A 41 -5.11 7.12 -14.24
C LEU A 41 -3.62 6.75 -14.34
N TYR A 42 -3.26 5.48 -14.18
CA TYR A 42 -1.86 5.02 -14.24
C TYR A 42 -1.40 4.52 -15.60
N LYS A 43 -2.29 4.48 -16.61
CA LYS A 43 -1.98 3.90 -17.92
C LYS A 43 -1.26 4.83 -18.89
N ASP A 44 -1.13 6.11 -18.56
CA ASP A 44 -0.62 7.15 -19.48
C ASP A 44 0.73 7.77 -19.09
N LEU A 45 1.44 7.25 -18.08
CA LEU A 45 2.74 7.77 -17.64
C LEU A 45 3.93 6.85 -18.00
N SER A 46 3.89 6.21 -19.16
CA SER A 46 5.07 5.54 -19.70
C SER A 46 6.13 6.58 -20.13
N PRO A 47 7.37 6.54 -19.60
CA PRO A 47 8.45 7.50 -19.93
C PRO A 47 8.80 7.57 -21.42
N THR A 48 8.40 6.54 -22.19
CA THR A 48 8.74 6.36 -23.59
C THR A 48 8.02 7.34 -24.52
N ARG A 49 6.87 7.92 -24.12
CA ARG A 49 6.07 8.78 -25.00
C ARG A 49 6.45 10.27 -24.94
N ALA A 50 7.05 10.71 -23.82
CA ALA A 50 7.52 12.09 -23.66
C ALA A 50 8.71 12.43 -24.57
N TYR A 51 9.46 11.42 -25.04
CA TYR A 51 10.65 11.61 -25.88
C TYR A 51 10.37 11.73 -27.39
N GLN A 52 9.13 11.48 -27.85
CA GLN A 52 8.81 11.56 -29.29
C GLN A 52 8.20 12.89 -29.73
N SER A 53 7.70 13.71 -28.79
CA SER A 53 6.91 14.90 -29.15
C SER A 53 7.70 16.21 -29.27
N SER A 54 9.01 16.21 -28.98
CA SER A 54 9.83 17.43 -28.96
C SER A 54 10.88 17.51 -30.08
N HIS A 55 10.87 16.59 -31.05
CA HIS A 55 11.97 16.46 -32.01
C HIS A 55 11.71 17.03 -33.41
N ASP A 56 10.75 17.96 -33.60
CA ASP A 56 10.35 18.35 -34.95
C ASP A 56 10.15 19.85 -35.24
N GLU A 57 10.83 20.77 -34.56
CA GLU A 57 11.01 22.12 -35.12
C GLU A 57 12.43 22.65 -34.83
N SER A 58 13.09 23.18 -35.86
CA SER A 58 14.44 23.78 -35.89
C SER A 58 15.65 22.87 -36.19
N ARG A 59 15.56 21.99 -37.20
CA ARG A 59 16.77 21.57 -37.94
C ARG A 59 17.21 22.67 -38.89
N VAL A 60 17.94 23.65 -38.38
CA VAL A 60 18.90 24.40 -39.21
C VAL A 60 19.91 23.37 -39.69
N ALA A 61 19.88 23.04 -40.97
CA ALA A 61 20.77 22.04 -41.56
C ALA A 61 22.20 22.62 -41.61
N LEU A 62 22.93 22.49 -40.51
CA LEU A 62 24.36 22.72 -40.49
C LEU A 62 25.03 21.71 -41.44
N PRO A 63 26.04 22.12 -42.23
CA PRO A 63 26.78 21.21 -43.08
C PRO A 63 27.32 20.04 -42.26
N ASP A 64 27.00 18.83 -42.69
CA ASP A 64 27.28 17.58 -41.98
C ASP A 64 28.77 17.20 -42.09
N LEU A 65 29.61 17.99 -41.44
CA LEU A 65 31.06 17.83 -41.39
C LEU A 65 31.50 16.65 -40.51
N PHE A 66 30.58 15.98 -39.81
CA PHE A 66 30.88 14.93 -38.84
C PHE A 66 30.55 13.50 -39.33
N LYS A 67 29.88 13.34 -40.48
CA LYS A 67 29.64 12.01 -41.09
C LYS A 67 30.78 11.50 -41.95
N GLN A 68 31.71 12.37 -42.35
CA GLN A 68 32.90 11.94 -43.09
C GLN A 68 33.96 11.46 -42.09
N LYS A 69 34.23 10.15 -42.08
CA LYS A 69 35.17 9.50 -41.14
C LYS A 69 36.60 10.06 -41.13
N ASN A 70 36.94 11.00 -42.02
CA ASN A 70 38.26 11.63 -42.12
C ASN A 70 38.23 13.17 -42.30
N SER A 71 37.06 13.84 -42.29
CA SER A 71 36.97 15.31 -42.53
C SER A 71 37.63 16.14 -41.42
N LEU A 72 37.71 15.61 -40.20
CA LEU A 72 38.38 16.27 -39.09
C LEU A 72 39.90 16.11 -39.13
N GLN A 73 40.45 15.24 -39.99
CA GLN A 73 41.90 15.12 -40.16
C GLN A 73 42.49 16.30 -40.94
N SER A 74 41.74 16.93 -41.84
CA SER A 74 42.19 18.12 -42.57
C SER A 74 42.16 19.41 -41.73
N LEU A 75 41.44 19.40 -40.61
CA LEU A 75 41.39 20.50 -39.64
C LEU A 75 42.37 20.31 -38.48
N ARG A 76 43.01 19.13 -38.37
CA ARG A 76 44.15 18.98 -37.47
C ARG A 76 45.32 19.74 -38.09
N PRO A 77 45.99 20.63 -37.36
CA PRO A 77 47.26 21.19 -37.78
C PRO A 77 48.17 20.02 -38.14
N THR A 78 48.44 19.85 -39.44
CA THR A 78 49.45 18.93 -39.90
C THR A 78 50.75 19.59 -39.49
N TYR A 79 51.33 19.16 -38.38
CA TYR A 79 52.74 19.46 -38.11
C TYR A 79 53.51 18.78 -39.24
N ALA A 80 53.78 19.55 -40.30
CA ALA A 80 54.73 19.17 -41.31
C ALA A 80 56.08 19.03 -40.60
N ASN A 81 56.47 17.79 -40.31
CA ASN A 81 57.83 17.42 -39.99
C ASN A 81 58.68 17.54 -41.27
N GLU A 82 58.74 18.74 -41.84
CA GLU A 82 59.79 19.11 -42.79
C GLU A 82 60.97 19.61 -41.94
N PRO A 83 62.14 18.97 -42.00
CA PRO A 83 63.30 19.42 -41.24
C PRO A 83 63.82 20.68 -41.92
N ILE A 84 63.32 21.83 -41.48
CA ILE A 84 64.04 23.10 -41.69
C ILE A 84 65.33 22.95 -40.88
N GLY A 85 66.40 22.63 -41.60
CA GLY A 85 67.70 22.33 -41.04
C GLY A 85 68.23 23.43 -40.14
N VAL A 86 68.04 23.27 -38.82
CA VAL A 86 68.79 23.92 -37.75
C VAL A 86 68.75 22.98 -36.52
N GLY A 87 69.84 22.25 -36.27
CA GLY A 87 70.20 21.64 -34.98
C GLY A 87 69.35 20.46 -34.46
N GLU A 88 69.91 19.25 -34.49
CA GLU A 88 69.30 17.96 -34.11
C GLU A 88 68.94 17.74 -32.62
N ASP A 89 68.91 18.77 -31.76
CA ASP A 89 68.69 18.58 -30.31
C ASP A 89 67.34 19.09 -29.75
N ASP A 90 66.49 19.76 -30.56
CA ASP A 90 65.30 20.45 -30.02
C ASP A 90 63.95 20.09 -30.69
N ALA A 91 63.94 19.33 -31.79
CA ALA A 91 62.72 19.05 -32.55
C ALA A 91 61.76 18.01 -31.92
N GLY A 92 62.20 17.29 -30.88
CA GLY A 92 61.40 16.26 -30.18
C GLY A 92 61.02 16.62 -28.75
N ARG A 93 61.42 17.79 -28.24
CA ARG A 93 61.16 18.19 -26.86
C ARG A 93 59.83 18.93 -26.80
N THR A 94 58.89 18.39 -26.03
CA THR A 94 57.69 19.13 -25.61
C THR A 94 58.14 20.51 -25.10
N PRO A 95 57.58 21.62 -25.62
CA PRO A 95 58.04 22.94 -25.27
C PRO A 95 57.99 23.12 -23.74
N LYS A 96 59.05 23.69 -23.17
CA LYS A 96 59.26 23.80 -21.70
C LYS A 96 58.04 24.35 -20.94
N LEU A 97 57.26 25.21 -21.59
CA LEU A 97 56.00 25.73 -21.06
C LEU A 97 54.93 24.65 -20.87
N LEU A 98 54.69 23.81 -21.88
CA LEU A 98 53.70 22.74 -21.78
C LEU A 98 54.11 21.71 -20.73
N GLN A 99 55.39 21.35 -20.69
CA GLN A 99 55.91 20.45 -19.65
C GLN A 99 55.68 21.00 -18.23
N ARG A 100 55.84 22.33 -18.05
CA ARG A 100 55.55 22.99 -16.76
C ARG A 100 54.06 22.99 -16.43
N LEU A 101 53.19 23.19 -17.42
CA LEU A 101 51.74 23.19 -17.23
C LEU A 101 51.19 21.79 -16.95
N GLU A 102 51.74 20.76 -17.60
CA GLU A 102 51.42 19.36 -17.33
C GLU A 102 51.81 18.97 -15.90
N ALA A 103 53.04 19.29 -15.48
CA ALA A 103 53.48 19.07 -14.10
C ALA A 103 52.59 19.79 -13.08
N LEU A 104 52.20 21.04 -13.38
CA LEU A 104 51.26 21.80 -12.54
C LEU A 104 49.88 21.13 -12.48
N LEU A 105 49.37 20.64 -13.61
CA LEU A 105 48.08 19.96 -13.66
C LEU A 105 48.11 18.65 -12.87
N GLU A 106 49.16 17.85 -13.02
CA GLU A 106 49.35 16.60 -12.27
C GLU A 106 49.41 16.86 -10.76
N GLU A 107 50.14 17.89 -10.33
CA GLU A 107 50.20 18.29 -8.92
C GLU A 107 48.81 18.66 -8.39
N LYS A 108 48.06 19.46 -9.16
CA LYS A 108 46.71 19.92 -8.79
C LYS A 108 45.72 18.77 -8.77
N LEU A 109 45.73 17.88 -9.77
CA LEU A 109 44.85 16.72 -9.81
C LEU A 109 45.16 15.73 -8.69
N SER A 110 46.44 15.48 -8.40
CA SER A 110 46.86 14.66 -7.24
C SER A 110 46.41 15.28 -5.92
N LEU A 111 46.44 16.60 -5.78
CA LEU A 111 45.88 17.29 -4.62
C LEU A 111 44.37 17.10 -4.54
N VAL A 112 43.64 17.24 -5.66
CA VAL A 112 42.20 17.00 -5.73
C VAL A 112 41.85 15.56 -5.39
N GLU A 113 42.63 14.58 -5.83
CA GLU A 113 42.43 13.16 -5.49
C GLU A 113 42.65 12.91 -3.99
N ARG A 114 43.72 13.49 -3.41
CA ARG A 114 43.98 13.38 -1.96
C ARG A 114 42.90 14.04 -1.12
N LEU A 115 42.43 15.23 -1.50
CA LEU A 115 41.31 15.91 -0.81
C LEU A 115 39.98 15.20 -1.06
N GLY A 116 39.84 14.59 -2.24
CA GLY A 116 38.64 13.90 -2.71
C GLY A 116 38.55 12.42 -2.30
N ASN A 117 39.47 11.92 -1.46
CA ASN A 117 39.48 10.53 -1.00
C ASN A 117 38.14 10.14 -0.35
N GLY A 118 37.24 9.56 -1.15
CA GLY A 118 35.90 9.10 -0.77
C GLY A 118 34.75 9.79 -1.49
N ASN A 119 34.94 11.01 -2.02
CA ASN A 119 33.87 11.78 -2.64
C ASN A 119 33.95 11.70 -4.18
N LYS A 120 33.16 10.82 -4.80
CA LYS A 120 32.93 10.81 -6.26
C LYS A 120 31.79 11.75 -6.70
N GLY A 121 31.43 12.71 -5.85
CA GLY A 121 30.27 13.59 -6.03
C GLY A 121 30.61 14.96 -6.63
N PHE A 122 29.63 15.85 -6.58
CA PHE A 122 29.71 17.23 -7.09
C PHE A 122 30.97 17.98 -6.63
N ALA A 123 31.34 17.87 -5.36
CA ALA A 123 32.52 18.55 -4.80
C ALA A 123 33.84 18.15 -5.50
N ALA A 124 34.01 16.88 -5.88
CA ALA A 124 35.21 16.45 -6.60
C ALA A 124 35.22 16.90 -8.06
N ALA A 125 34.05 16.98 -8.70
CA ALA A 125 33.92 17.53 -10.05
C ALA A 125 34.25 19.04 -10.06
N GLN A 126 33.81 19.79 -9.05
CA GLN A 126 34.12 21.20 -8.89
C GLN A 126 35.63 21.43 -8.67
N LEU A 127 36.24 20.73 -7.71
CA LEU A 127 37.68 20.83 -7.44
C LEU A 127 38.54 20.46 -8.67
N ARG A 128 38.12 19.44 -9.43
CA ARG A 128 38.79 19.07 -10.69
C ARG A 128 38.68 20.17 -11.73
N THR A 129 37.50 20.77 -11.88
CA THR A 129 37.28 21.90 -12.81
C THR A 129 38.14 23.10 -12.44
N ASP A 130 38.27 23.40 -11.14
CA ASP A 130 39.13 24.47 -10.64
C ASP A 130 40.62 24.22 -10.90
N ALA A 131 41.08 22.96 -10.83
CA ALA A 131 42.45 22.61 -11.22
C ALA A 131 42.72 22.94 -12.70
N PHE A 132 41.79 22.61 -13.60
CA PHE A 132 41.90 22.95 -15.01
C PHE A 132 41.85 24.47 -15.26
N ARG A 133 40.97 25.20 -14.55
CA ARG A 133 40.91 26.67 -14.62
C ARG A 133 42.24 27.32 -14.23
N GLN A 134 42.87 26.86 -13.15
CA GLN A 134 44.17 27.37 -12.67
C GLN A 134 45.30 27.13 -13.68
N VAL A 135 45.33 25.96 -14.32
CA VAL A 135 46.33 25.64 -15.35
C VAL A 135 46.08 26.46 -16.61
N PHE A 136 44.81 26.66 -17.00
CA PHE A 136 44.47 27.50 -18.13
C PHE A 136 44.82 28.98 -17.86
N ASP A 137 44.63 29.48 -16.64
CA ASP A 137 45.10 30.80 -16.25
C ASP A 137 46.63 30.89 -16.36
N ALA A 138 47.39 29.93 -15.84
CA ALA A 138 48.85 29.90 -15.99
C ALA A 138 49.29 29.87 -17.47
N PHE A 139 48.56 29.14 -18.32
CA PHE A 139 48.75 29.14 -19.77
C PHE A 139 48.53 30.54 -20.35
N LEU A 140 47.38 31.19 -20.08
CA LEU A 140 47.10 32.55 -20.56
C LEU A 140 48.15 33.57 -20.11
N HIS A 141 48.70 33.42 -18.91
CA HIS A 141 49.74 34.30 -18.39
C HIS A 141 51.02 34.30 -19.22
N SER A 142 51.31 33.19 -19.90
CA SER A 142 52.52 33.02 -20.72
C SER A 142 52.40 33.58 -22.15
N PHE A 143 51.20 33.96 -22.60
CA PHE A 143 50.99 34.56 -23.92
C PHE A 143 50.79 36.08 -23.83
N THR A 144 51.38 36.80 -24.79
CA THR A 144 51.22 38.26 -24.95
C THR A 144 50.40 38.60 -26.19
N THR A 145 50.72 38.02 -27.35
CA THR A 145 50.10 38.37 -28.65
C THR A 145 48.63 37.97 -28.78
N TYR A 146 48.25 36.75 -28.35
CA TYR A 146 46.88 36.22 -28.48
C TYR A 146 46.06 36.28 -27.19
N ARG A 147 46.58 36.97 -26.17
CA ARG A 147 46.02 36.94 -24.81
C ARG A 147 44.56 37.39 -24.75
N SER A 148 44.21 38.48 -25.45
CA SER A 148 42.85 39.03 -25.45
C SER A 148 41.83 38.07 -26.06
N LEU A 149 42.18 37.42 -27.18
CA LEU A 149 41.34 36.41 -27.81
C LEU A 149 41.16 35.19 -26.90
N LEU A 150 42.26 34.69 -26.32
CA LEU A 150 42.22 33.52 -25.44
C LEU A 150 41.47 33.80 -24.13
N LEU A 151 41.50 35.02 -23.60
CA LEU A 151 40.67 35.43 -22.46
C LEU A 151 39.18 35.44 -22.79
N ARG A 152 38.80 35.91 -23.99
CA ARG A 152 37.40 35.86 -24.43
C ARG A 152 36.92 34.43 -24.60
N ILE A 153 37.76 33.56 -25.19
CA ILE A 153 37.48 32.12 -25.29
C ILE A 153 37.35 31.51 -23.89
N LYS A 154 38.24 31.84 -22.95
CA LYS A 154 38.16 31.40 -21.55
C LYS A 154 36.80 31.73 -20.96
N GLN A 155 36.35 32.97 -21.13
CA GLN A 155 35.11 33.43 -20.55
C GLN A 155 33.90 32.61 -21.03
N GLU A 156 33.81 32.31 -22.33
CA GLU A 156 32.74 31.46 -22.87
C GLU A 156 32.82 30.02 -22.31
N TYR A 157 34.03 29.46 -22.18
CA TYR A 157 34.22 28.15 -21.54
C TYR A 157 33.87 28.18 -20.05
N ASP A 158 34.22 29.24 -19.33
CA ASP A 158 33.93 29.38 -17.90
C ASP A 158 32.42 29.43 -17.66
N VAL A 159 31.67 30.18 -18.49
CA VAL A 159 30.20 30.20 -18.43
C VAL A 159 29.62 28.81 -18.71
N ALA A 160 30.06 28.14 -19.77
CA ALA A 160 29.58 26.79 -20.09
C ALA A 160 29.93 25.75 -19.00
N LEU A 161 31.09 25.89 -18.35
CA LEU A 161 31.50 25.05 -17.23
C LEU A 161 30.66 25.32 -15.98
N ASP A 162 30.34 26.57 -15.68
CA ASP A 162 29.47 26.92 -14.55
C ASP A 162 28.05 26.39 -14.76
N ASP A 163 27.51 26.49 -15.98
CA ASP A 163 26.22 25.89 -16.35
C ASP A 163 26.23 24.37 -16.20
N ALA A 164 27.32 23.71 -16.64
CA ALA A 164 27.48 22.27 -16.49
C ALA A 164 27.59 21.84 -15.03
N LEU A 165 28.30 22.61 -14.19
CA LEU A 165 28.41 22.36 -12.76
C LEU A 165 27.06 22.56 -12.07
N ALA A 166 26.29 23.60 -12.40
CA ALA A 166 24.94 23.80 -11.89
C ALA A 166 24.03 22.62 -12.24
N SER A 167 24.07 22.14 -13.49
CA SER A 167 23.31 20.95 -13.91
C SER A 167 23.72 19.68 -13.15
N LEU A 168 25.02 19.51 -12.89
CA LEU A 168 25.53 18.38 -12.10
C LEU A 168 25.02 18.46 -10.65
N TYR A 169 25.07 19.65 -10.04
CA TYR A 169 24.53 19.91 -8.71
C TYR A 169 23.05 19.52 -8.63
N ASP A 170 22.23 20.01 -9.56
CA ASP A 170 20.81 19.69 -9.63
C ASP A 170 20.59 18.18 -9.79
N ASN A 171 21.38 17.52 -10.63
CA ASN A 171 21.28 16.07 -10.81
C ASN A 171 21.57 15.29 -9.53
N VAL A 172 22.62 15.66 -8.80
CA VAL A 172 22.99 15.03 -7.52
C VAL A 172 21.94 15.32 -6.47
N HIS A 173 21.44 16.55 -6.41
CA HIS A 173 20.39 16.97 -5.48
C HIS A 173 19.09 16.21 -5.73
N MET A 174 18.58 16.20 -6.97
CA MET A 174 17.37 15.47 -7.34
C MET A 174 17.50 13.96 -7.08
N LYS A 175 18.66 13.36 -7.33
CA LYS A 175 18.91 11.94 -6.98
C LYS A 175 18.80 11.69 -5.48
N ALA A 176 19.30 12.61 -4.66
CA ALA A 176 19.16 12.51 -3.21
C ALA A 176 17.69 12.66 -2.77
N GLU A 177 16.94 13.60 -3.35
CA GLU A 177 15.52 13.75 -3.08
C GLU A 177 14.69 12.53 -3.48
N LEU A 178 14.97 11.97 -4.66
CA LEU A 178 14.32 10.74 -5.14
C LEU A 178 14.58 9.56 -4.19
N ALA A 179 15.81 9.38 -3.72
CA ALA A 179 16.13 8.33 -2.76
C ALA A 179 15.33 8.46 -1.45
N VAL A 180 15.15 9.69 -0.95
CA VAL A 180 14.33 9.97 0.24
C VAL A 180 12.85 9.68 -0.02
N VAL A 181 12.33 10.04 -1.19
CA VAL A 181 10.93 9.77 -1.57
C VAL A 181 10.69 8.26 -1.71
N ASP A 182 11.63 7.53 -2.31
CA ASP A 182 11.56 6.08 -2.46
C ASP A 182 11.54 5.37 -1.09
N GLU A 183 12.38 5.81 -0.15
CA GLU A 183 12.39 5.28 1.21
C GLU A 183 11.06 5.55 1.93
N ARG A 184 10.53 6.78 1.82
CA ARG A 184 9.24 7.16 2.40
C ARG A 184 8.10 6.34 1.81
N MET A 185 8.08 6.15 0.49
CA MET A 185 7.07 5.35 -0.19
C MET A 185 7.14 3.89 0.25
N SER A 186 8.33 3.30 0.29
CA SER A 186 8.55 1.94 0.76
C SER A 186 8.03 1.75 2.19
N SER A 187 8.37 2.67 3.09
CA SER A 187 7.89 2.67 4.48
C SER A 187 6.37 2.79 4.57
N ALA A 188 5.76 3.70 3.80
CA ALA A 188 4.30 3.89 3.77
C ALA A 188 3.57 2.65 3.24
N VAL A 189 4.09 2.01 2.19
CA VAL A 189 3.53 0.76 1.65
C VAL A 189 3.63 -0.36 2.68
N GLN A 190 4.78 -0.48 3.35
CA GLN A 190 4.96 -1.51 4.38
C GLN A 190 4.00 -1.28 5.56
N GLN A 191 3.84 -0.04 6.01
CA GLN A 191 2.89 0.30 7.08
C GLN A 191 1.43 0.06 6.67
N ALA A 192 1.07 0.34 5.41
CA ALA A 192 -0.26 0.05 4.90
C ALA A 192 -0.53 -1.46 4.85
N ARG A 193 0.48 -2.27 4.47
CA ARG A 193 0.39 -3.73 4.47
C ARG A 193 0.24 -4.30 5.87
N THR A 194 1.01 -3.81 6.85
CA THR A 194 0.91 -4.29 8.23
C THR A 194 -0.47 -3.97 8.81
N ARG A 195 -0.96 -2.72 8.62
CA ARG A 195 -2.31 -2.33 9.05
C ARG A 195 -3.40 -3.18 8.40
N ALA A 196 -3.32 -3.41 7.09
CA ALA A 196 -4.30 -4.24 6.39
C ALA A 196 -4.32 -5.69 6.90
N LEU A 197 -3.15 -6.24 7.25
CA LEU A 197 -3.06 -7.58 7.84
C LEU A 197 -3.62 -7.61 9.26
N GLU A 198 -3.32 -6.59 10.08
CA GLU A 198 -3.86 -6.43 11.43
C GLU A 198 -5.39 -6.34 11.40
N ASP A 199 -5.95 -5.46 10.56
CA ASP A 199 -7.40 -5.30 10.36
C ASP A 199 -8.05 -6.61 9.89
N ALA A 200 -7.45 -7.28 8.91
CA ALA A 200 -7.96 -8.56 8.41
C ALA A 200 -7.88 -9.68 9.46
N SER A 201 -6.91 -9.63 10.37
CA SER A 201 -6.80 -10.58 11.48
C SER A 201 -7.82 -10.30 12.59
N ALA A 202 -8.05 -9.02 12.90
CA ALA A 202 -9.04 -8.59 13.86
C ALA A 202 -10.46 -8.98 13.42
N VAL A 203 -10.81 -8.70 12.16
CA VAL A 203 -12.11 -9.08 11.58
C VAL A 203 -12.29 -10.60 11.56
N ARG A 204 -11.25 -11.36 11.20
CA ARG A 204 -11.32 -12.84 11.25
C ARG A 204 -11.57 -13.35 12.66
N LYS A 205 -10.91 -12.77 13.66
CA LYS A 205 -11.11 -13.14 15.06
C LYS A 205 -12.53 -12.80 15.52
N GLU A 206 -13.03 -11.62 15.21
CA GLU A 206 -14.41 -11.20 15.55
C GLU A 206 -15.45 -12.13 14.93
N LEU A 207 -15.29 -12.50 13.65
CA LEU A 207 -16.19 -13.45 12.99
C LEU A 207 -16.12 -14.84 13.62
N GLN A 208 -14.94 -15.30 14.01
CA GLN A 208 -14.78 -16.57 14.71
C GLN A 208 -15.46 -16.56 16.08
N ASP A 209 -15.33 -15.46 16.83
CA ASP A 209 -15.95 -15.31 18.14
C ASP A 209 -17.49 -15.28 18.02
N GLN A 210 -18.02 -14.62 16.97
CA GLN A 210 -19.45 -14.64 16.66
C GLN A 210 -19.94 -16.04 16.27
N LEU A 211 -19.18 -16.77 15.45
CA LEU A 211 -19.51 -18.16 15.09
C LEU A 211 -19.59 -19.03 16.34
N ASN A 212 -18.57 -19.00 17.19
CA ASN A 212 -18.52 -19.79 18.42
C ASN A 212 -19.70 -19.47 19.36
N MET A 213 -20.09 -18.19 19.44
CA MET A 213 -21.24 -17.77 20.23
C MET A 213 -22.56 -18.34 19.68
N GLU A 214 -22.76 -18.28 18.36
CA GLU A 214 -23.96 -18.83 17.73
C GLU A 214 -24.00 -20.36 17.80
N GLU A 215 -22.87 -21.05 17.65
CA GLU A 215 -22.76 -22.50 17.87
C GLU A 215 -23.11 -22.88 19.31
N SER A 216 -22.61 -22.13 20.30
CA SER A 216 -22.97 -22.36 21.70
C SER A 216 -24.46 -22.14 21.97
N LYS A 217 -25.09 -21.13 21.35
CA LYS A 217 -26.53 -20.91 21.45
C LYS A 217 -27.33 -22.04 20.80
N ALA A 218 -26.88 -22.51 19.63
CA ALA A 218 -27.51 -23.62 18.92
C ALA A 218 -27.46 -24.91 19.75
N LEU A 219 -26.30 -25.24 20.34
CA LEU A 219 -26.15 -26.39 21.23
C LEU A 219 -27.04 -26.29 22.48
N GLN A 220 -27.15 -25.10 23.09
CA GLN A 220 -28.06 -24.89 24.21
C GLN A 220 -29.53 -25.04 23.80
N ALA A 221 -29.92 -24.56 22.62
CA ALA A 221 -31.27 -24.72 22.10
C ALA A 221 -31.58 -26.19 21.82
N GLU A 222 -30.65 -26.93 21.21
CA GLU A 222 -30.78 -28.36 20.95
C GLU A 222 -30.94 -29.14 22.26
N ALA A 223 -30.11 -28.85 23.28
CA ALA A 223 -30.23 -29.48 24.59
C ALA A 223 -31.59 -29.22 25.25
N ARG A 224 -32.15 -28.00 25.11
CA ARG A 224 -33.50 -27.67 25.60
C ARG A 224 -34.59 -28.44 24.84
N CYS A 225 -34.46 -28.56 23.52
CA CYS A 225 -35.39 -29.35 22.71
C CYS A 225 -35.36 -30.83 23.12
N GLN A 226 -34.18 -31.41 23.29
CA GLN A 226 -34.03 -32.80 23.75
C GLN A 226 -34.62 -33.01 25.14
N ALA A 227 -34.41 -32.09 26.08
CA ALA A 227 -35.02 -32.14 27.41
C ALA A 227 -36.55 -32.09 27.35
N ALA A 228 -37.11 -31.16 26.56
CA ALA A 228 -38.55 -31.06 26.35
C ALA A 228 -39.14 -32.32 25.70
N GLU A 229 -38.44 -32.92 24.74
CA GLU A 229 -38.85 -34.19 24.14
C GLU A 229 -38.88 -35.33 25.15
N GLN A 230 -37.89 -35.42 26.04
CA GLN A 230 -37.87 -36.41 27.12
C GLN A 230 -39.04 -36.20 28.09
N GLU A 231 -39.34 -34.97 28.48
CA GLU A 231 -40.49 -34.64 29.33
C GLU A 231 -41.82 -35.02 28.66
N ILE A 232 -41.97 -34.75 27.35
CA ILE A 232 -43.14 -35.15 26.58
C ILE A 232 -43.27 -36.68 26.54
N GLN A 233 -42.16 -37.40 26.35
CA GLN A 233 -42.16 -38.88 26.37
C GLN A 233 -42.56 -39.43 27.74
N ALA A 234 -42.04 -38.86 28.83
CA ALA A 234 -42.42 -39.23 30.19
C ALA A 234 -43.91 -38.97 30.45
N CYS A 235 -44.43 -37.79 30.07
CA CYS A 235 -45.85 -37.47 30.17
C CYS A 235 -46.73 -38.42 29.33
N LYS A 236 -46.28 -38.79 28.13
CA LYS A 236 -47.00 -39.78 27.30
C LYS A 236 -47.06 -41.14 27.99
N ALA A 237 -45.96 -41.59 28.60
CA ALA A 237 -45.91 -42.86 29.32
C ALA A 237 -46.86 -42.85 30.54
N THR A 238 -46.88 -41.78 31.33
CA THR A 238 -47.79 -41.66 32.49
C THR A 238 -49.26 -41.60 32.04
N ILE A 239 -49.58 -40.86 30.99
CA ILE A 239 -50.95 -40.84 30.42
C ILE A 239 -51.37 -42.24 29.97
N GLN A 240 -50.48 -43.00 29.32
CA GLN A 240 -50.78 -44.37 28.91
C GLN A 240 -51.04 -45.28 30.12
N GLN A 241 -50.26 -45.16 31.19
CA GLN A 241 -50.46 -45.92 32.41
C GLN A 241 -51.81 -45.57 33.08
N LEU A 242 -52.09 -44.29 33.28
CA LEU A 242 -53.36 -43.83 33.85
C LEU A 242 -54.56 -44.27 33.01
N LYS A 243 -54.43 -44.31 31.67
CA LYS A 243 -55.48 -44.86 30.80
C LYS A 243 -55.72 -46.36 31.02
N ARG A 244 -54.67 -47.15 31.28
CA ARG A 244 -54.81 -48.58 31.62
C ARG A 244 -55.51 -48.75 32.96
N GLU A 245 -55.06 -48.03 33.98
CA GLU A 245 -55.65 -48.05 35.32
C GLU A 245 -57.13 -47.62 35.30
N ALA A 246 -57.47 -46.57 34.55
CA ALA A 246 -58.85 -46.14 34.38
C ALA A 246 -59.72 -47.20 33.67
N ALA A 247 -59.18 -47.89 32.65
CA ALA A 247 -59.88 -48.97 31.98
C ALA A 247 -60.10 -50.19 32.90
N GLU A 248 -59.12 -50.53 33.74
CA GLU A 248 -59.22 -51.58 34.75
C GLU A 248 -60.26 -51.23 35.83
N LEU A 249 -60.24 -49.99 36.34
CA LEU A 249 -61.24 -49.49 37.27
C LEU A 249 -62.64 -49.45 36.65
N GLN A 250 -62.75 -49.10 35.37
CA GLN A 250 -64.03 -49.11 34.67
C GLN A 250 -64.56 -50.54 34.54
N LYS A 251 -63.70 -51.51 34.22
CA LYS A 251 -64.05 -52.93 34.15
C LYS A 251 -64.53 -53.46 35.51
N THR A 252 -63.78 -53.21 36.58
CA THR A 252 -64.17 -53.63 37.94
C THR A 252 -65.47 -52.95 38.38
N ASN A 253 -65.68 -51.67 38.05
CA ASN A 253 -66.94 -50.97 38.34
C ASN A 253 -68.12 -51.58 37.57
N SER A 254 -67.96 -51.94 36.29
CA SER A 254 -68.99 -52.65 35.54
C SER A 254 -69.30 -54.03 36.11
N ASP A 255 -68.27 -54.78 36.53
CA ASP A 255 -68.44 -56.10 37.15
C ASP A 255 -69.19 -55.99 38.49
N LEU A 256 -68.84 -55.00 39.32
CA LEU A 256 -69.53 -54.73 40.58
C LEU A 256 -71.00 -54.31 40.35
N LYS A 257 -71.28 -53.48 39.33
CA LYS A 257 -72.66 -53.13 38.95
C LYS A 257 -73.46 -54.36 38.54
N LEU A 258 -72.87 -55.26 37.74
CA LEU A 258 -73.50 -56.53 37.38
C LEU A 258 -73.77 -57.40 38.60
N GLN A 259 -72.81 -57.52 39.53
CA GLN A 259 -73.00 -58.25 40.78
C GLN A 259 -74.09 -57.64 41.68
N LEU A 260 -74.17 -56.31 41.76
CA LEU A 260 -75.23 -55.61 42.50
C LEU A 260 -76.60 -55.85 41.86
N LEU A 261 -76.71 -55.75 40.54
CA LEU A 261 -77.93 -56.06 39.80
C LEU A 261 -78.35 -57.51 40.04
N LEU A 262 -77.42 -58.47 39.93
CA LEU A 262 -77.65 -59.88 40.26
C LEU A 262 -78.16 -60.04 41.69
N LYS A 263 -77.50 -59.46 42.70
CA LYS A 263 -77.93 -59.54 44.11
C LYS A 263 -79.28 -58.86 44.37
N SER A 264 -79.56 -57.74 43.72
CA SER A 264 -80.85 -57.04 43.81
C SER A 264 -82.00 -57.79 43.13
N SER A 265 -81.70 -58.64 42.14
CA SER A 265 -82.70 -59.48 41.46
C SER A 265 -83.30 -60.59 42.35
N TRP A 266 -82.64 -60.93 43.47
CA TRP A 266 -83.19 -61.84 44.49
C TRP A 266 -84.20 -61.15 45.43
N GLY A 267 -84.27 -59.81 45.45
CA GLY A 267 -85.21 -59.04 46.28
C GLY A 267 -86.56 -58.72 45.63
N SER A 268 -86.71 -58.97 44.32
CA SER A 268 -87.95 -58.66 43.59
C SER A 268 -88.90 -59.87 43.42
N GLY A 269 -88.49 -61.05 43.89
CA GLY A 269 -89.28 -62.28 43.82
C GLY A 269 -90.27 -62.53 44.96
N LEU A 270 -90.47 -61.58 45.89
CA LEU A 270 -91.31 -61.79 47.09
C LEU A 270 -92.60 -60.95 47.15
N LEU A 271 -93.06 -60.36 46.04
CA LEU A 271 -94.30 -59.55 46.00
C LEU A 271 -95.33 -59.99 44.94
N THR A 272 -95.15 -61.12 44.27
CA THR A 272 -96.10 -61.63 43.26
C THR A 272 -96.60 -63.04 43.55
N ALA A 273 -96.89 -63.35 44.83
CA ALA A 273 -97.52 -64.61 45.21
C ALA A 273 -98.55 -64.44 46.36
N GLN A 274 -99.53 -63.54 46.17
CA GLN A 274 -100.77 -63.60 46.96
C GLN A 274 -101.91 -62.81 46.28
N LYS A 275 -102.36 -63.27 45.12
CA LYS A 275 -103.68 -62.89 44.58
C LYS A 275 -104.22 -64.01 43.68
N SER A 276 -104.50 -65.14 44.30
CA SER A 276 -105.23 -66.25 43.70
C SER A 276 -105.78 -67.10 44.85
N GLU A 277 -107.10 -67.00 45.04
CA GLU A 277 -108.02 -67.94 45.72
C GLU A 277 -108.91 -67.27 46.78
N GLY A 278 -110.22 -67.39 46.56
CA GLY A 278 -111.27 -67.30 47.58
C GLY A 278 -111.92 -65.95 47.76
#